data_AF-A0A1F9YFZ4-F1
#
_entry.id   AF-A0A1F9YFZ4-F1
#
_cell.length_a   1.000
_cell.length_b   1.000
_cell.length_c   1.000
_cell.angle_alpha   90.00
_cell.angle_beta   90.00
_cell.angle_gamma   90.00
#
_symmetry.space_group_name_H-M   'P 1'
#
loop_
_entity.id
_entity.type
_entity.pdbx_description
1 polymer ?
#
loop_
_entity_poly.entity_id
_entity_poly.type
_entity_poly.pdbx_seq_one_letter_code
_entity_poly.pdbx_strand_id
1 'polypeptide(L)'
;MLSFLRRHKKSIFAATLSTFFGGMFVGFGGYWFTDRDLQGAAAKVGKVKISYSRLMTNVNLYTERMREQGTDLDDDKLAQLKREMLNNMMVDELLAIKADELGLVVTDEELARDIRATPAFVRGGQFDAAAYFSAVRSRFRQSPQEYERERRKSIKTARLKSLFYRLAKVSPAELREVYAEVNKGSTKNFDKEKEAFAARLQQQKALELVNYCLRQMQTQVEVQNLLDRIEGT
;
A
#
# COMPACT_ATOMS: atom_id res chain seq x y z
N MET A 1 -54.96 -30.68 7.37
CA MET A 1 -53.66 -30.31 6.78
C MET A 1 -52.94 -29.17 7.51
N LEU A 2 -53.64 -28.20 8.16
CA LEU A 2 -53.01 -27.12 8.94
C LEU A 2 -52.48 -27.52 10.35
N SER A 3 -52.83 -28.70 10.87
CA SER A 3 -52.36 -29.17 12.19
C SER A 3 -50.93 -29.71 12.18
N PHE A 4 -50.43 -30.17 11.03
CA PHE A 4 -49.06 -30.67 10.86
C PHE A 4 -48.03 -29.52 10.90
N LEU A 5 -48.36 -28.38 10.27
CA LEU A 5 -47.54 -27.16 10.28
C LEU A 5 -47.37 -26.57 11.68
N ARG A 6 -48.38 -26.69 12.54
CA ARG A 6 -48.33 -26.13 13.90
C ARG A 6 -47.46 -26.96 14.85
N ARG A 7 -47.39 -28.28 14.67
CA ARG A 7 -46.63 -29.20 15.54
C ARG A 7 -45.13 -29.19 15.25
N HIS A 8 -44.73 -28.97 14.00
CA HIS A 8 -43.32 -28.95 13.58
C HIS A 8 -42.80 -27.56 13.17
N LYS A 9 -43.52 -26.47 13.52
CA LYS A 9 -43.20 -25.08 13.14
C LYS A 9 -41.73 -24.70 13.37
N LYS A 10 -41.12 -25.13 14.49
CA LYS A 10 -39.71 -24.85 14.80
C LYS A 10 -38.73 -25.60 13.89
N SER A 11 -39.01 -26.86 13.59
CA SER A 11 -38.13 -27.70 12.75
C SER A 11 -38.19 -27.31 11.28
N ILE A 12 -39.39 -26.99 10.78
CA ILE A 12 -39.58 -26.52 9.40
C ILE A 12 -38.92 -25.15 9.24
N PHE A 13 -39.11 -24.24 10.20
CA PHE A 13 -38.47 -22.92 10.15
C PHE A 13 -36.94 -23.01 10.22
N ALA A 14 -36.39 -23.89 11.07
CA ALA A 14 -34.95 -24.13 11.13
C ALA A 14 -34.37 -24.74 9.84
N ALA A 15 -35.11 -25.66 9.20
CA ALA A 15 -34.71 -26.25 7.93
C ALA A 15 -34.72 -25.22 6.80
N THR A 16 -35.79 -24.42 6.68
CA THR A 16 -35.88 -23.35 5.66
C THR A 16 -34.80 -22.29 5.85
N LEU A 17 -34.52 -21.89 7.10
CA LEU A 17 -33.49 -20.89 7.40
C LEU A 17 -32.09 -21.43 7.09
N SER A 18 -31.81 -22.69 7.39
CA SER A 18 -30.53 -23.33 7.06
C SER A 18 -30.32 -23.46 5.55
N THR A 19 -31.37 -23.80 4.79
CA THR A 19 -31.32 -23.84 3.31
C THR A 19 -31.16 -22.44 2.73
N PHE A 20 -31.78 -21.42 3.33
CA PHE A 20 -31.64 -20.04 2.89
C PHE A 20 -30.22 -19.51 3.12
N PHE A 21 -29.66 -19.68 4.33
CA PHE A 21 -28.27 -19.27 4.61
C PHE A 21 -27.24 -20.12 3.86
N GLY A 22 -27.46 -21.43 3.76
CA GLY A 22 -26.62 -22.33 2.95
C GLY A 22 -26.65 -21.96 1.47
N GLY A 23 -27.83 -21.66 0.93
CA GLY A 23 -28.01 -21.20 -0.44
C GLY A 23 -27.44 -19.79 -0.69
N MET A 24 -27.46 -18.91 0.31
CA MET A 24 -26.85 -17.58 0.21
C MET A 24 -25.32 -17.66 0.11
N PHE A 25 -24.69 -18.56 0.88
CA PHE A 25 -23.25 -18.78 0.82
C PHE A 25 -22.80 -19.51 -0.46
N VAL A 26 -23.59 -20.47 -0.96
CA VAL A 26 -23.21 -21.28 -2.13
C VAL A 26 -23.63 -20.64 -3.47
N GLY A 27 -24.78 -19.96 -3.53
CA GLY A 27 -25.37 -19.43 -4.77
C GLY A 27 -25.13 -17.93 -5.02
N PHE A 28 -25.03 -17.11 -3.99
CA PHE A 28 -24.85 -15.64 -4.12
C PHE A 28 -23.45 -15.16 -3.68
N GLY A 29 -22.82 -15.84 -2.73
CA GLY A 29 -21.49 -15.51 -2.21
C GLY A 29 -20.33 -15.74 -3.19
N GLY A 30 -20.50 -16.54 -4.24
CA GLY A 30 -19.46 -16.78 -5.26
C GLY A 30 -19.57 -15.86 -6.49
N TYR A 31 -20.77 -15.41 -6.84
CA TYR A 31 -21.01 -14.65 -8.07
C TYR A 31 -20.86 -13.13 -7.90
N TRP A 32 -20.98 -12.59 -6.69
CA TRP A 32 -20.84 -11.15 -6.45
C TRP A 32 -19.39 -10.68 -6.28
N PHE A 33 -18.46 -11.57 -5.93
CA PHE A 33 -17.07 -11.21 -5.64
C PHE A 33 -16.10 -11.43 -6.79
N THR A 34 -16.50 -12.11 -7.88
CA THR A 34 -15.53 -12.64 -8.84
C THR A 34 -15.56 -11.96 -10.22
N ASP A 35 -16.73 -11.56 -10.74
CA ASP A 35 -16.83 -11.00 -12.10
C ASP A 35 -16.78 -9.46 -12.19
N ARG A 36 -17.22 -8.72 -11.16
CA ARG A 36 -17.07 -7.25 -11.11
C ARG A 36 -15.62 -6.79 -10.91
N ASP A 37 -14.77 -7.68 -10.41
CA ASP A 37 -13.37 -7.39 -10.08
C ASP A 37 -12.43 -7.37 -11.30
N LEU A 38 -12.92 -7.78 -12.49
CA LEU A 38 -12.19 -7.70 -13.76
C LEU A 38 -12.38 -6.35 -14.47
N GLN A 39 -13.48 -5.63 -14.23
CA GLN A 39 -13.76 -4.31 -14.85
C GLN A 39 -13.25 -3.12 -14.03
N GLY A 40 -12.74 -3.34 -12.81
CA GLY A 40 -12.38 -2.26 -11.87
C GLY A 40 -10.90 -2.19 -11.46
N ALA A 41 -9.97 -2.82 -12.19
CA ALA A 41 -8.54 -2.79 -11.84
C ALA A 41 -7.81 -1.61 -12.50
N ALA A 42 -7.23 -0.71 -11.71
CA ALA A 42 -6.42 0.40 -12.21
C ALA A 42 -5.03 -0.04 -12.68
N ALA A 43 -4.49 -1.11 -12.11
CA ALA A 43 -3.25 -1.73 -12.57
C ALA A 43 -3.16 -3.21 -12.18
N LYS A 44 -2.25 -3.93 -12.82
CA LYS A 44 -1.89 -5.31 -12.52
C LYS A 44 -0.37 -5.44 -12.41
N VAL A 45 0.10 -6.07 -11.34
CA VAL A 45 1.51 -6.36 -11.06
C VAL A 45 1.65 -7.86 -10.81
N GLY A 46 2.08 -8.59 -11.84
CA GLY A 46 2.12 -10.06 -11.83
C GLY A 46 0.74 -10.65 -11.57
N LYS A 47 0.58 -11.34 -10.42
CA LYS A 47 -0.72 -11.91 -9.99
C LYS A 47 -1.56 -10.94 -9.16
N VAL A 48 -0.99 -9.84 -8.70
CA VAL A 48 -1.66 -8.88 -7.83
C VAL A 48 -2.37 -7.83 -8.68
N LYS A 49 -3.64 -7.54 -8.35
CA LYS A 49 -4.41 -6.48 -8.96
C LYS A 49 -4.53 -5.30 -8.00
N ILE A 50 -4.36 -4.09 -8.53
CA ILE A 50 -4.65 -2.85 -7.83
C ILE A 50 -6.02 -2.38 -8.29
N SER A 51 -7.01 -2.42 -7.40
CA SER A 51 -8.36 -1.97 -7.74
C SER A 51 -8.43 -0.44 -7.82
N TYR A 52 -9.25 0.08 -8.73
CA TYR A 52 -9.52 1.49 -8.91
C TYR A 52 -10.19 2.10 -7.67
N SER A 53 -11.09 1.36 -7.01
CA SER A 53 -11.69 1.78 -5.73
C SER A 53 -10.63 2.02 -4.66
N ARG A 54 -9.59 1.17 -4.61
CA ARG A 54 -8.48 1.33 -3.67
C ARG A 54 -7.61 2.54 -4.03
N LEU A 55 -7.30 2.74 -5.31
CA LEU A 55 -6.60 3.95 -5.77
C LEU A 55 -7.37 5.20 -5.33
N MET A 56 -8.67 5.25 -5.59
CA MET A 56 -9.50 6.41 -5.25
C MET A 56 -9.62 6.63 -3.74
N THR A 57 -9.68 5.56 -2.95
CA THR A 57 -9.65 5.65 -1.47
C THR A 57 -8.35 6.32 -1.00
N ASN A 58 -7.21 5.93 -1.56
CA ASN A 58 -5.93 6.56 -1.22
C ASN A 58 -5.87 8.02 -1.68
N VAL A 59 -6.34 8.31 -2.90
CA VAL A 59 -6.42 9.69 -3.44
C VAL A 59 -7.26 10.57 -2.53
N ASN A 60 -8.45 10.11 -2.13
CA ASN A 60 -9.33 10.85 -1.22
C ASN A 60 -8.67 11.11 0.14
N LEU A 61 -8.00 10.10 0.72
CA LEU A 61 -7.28 10.29 1.99
C LEU A 61 -6.14 11.30 1.88
N TYR A 62 -5.49 11.38 0.71
CA TYR A 62 -4.43 12.36 0.46
C TYR A 62 -5.00 13.76 0.25
N THR A 63 -6.05 13.91 -0.56
CA THR A 63 -6.69 15.21 -0.82
C THR A 63 -7.39 15.77 0.41
N GLU A 64 -8.00 14.94 1.26
CA GLU A 64 -8.54 15.35 2.56
C GLU A 64 -7.46 16.00 3.42
N ARG A 65 -6.26 15.40 3.52
CA ARG A 65 -5.15 15.98 4.28
C ARG A 65 -4.63 17.27 3.67
N MET A 66 -4.60 17.38 2.34
CA MET A 66 -4.20 18.63 1.68
C MET A 66 -5.20 19.76 1.94
N ARG A 67 -6.50 19.44 1.94
CA ARG A 67 -7.58 20.39 2.28
C ARG A 67 -7.53 20.82 3.72
N GLU A 68 -7.22 19.92 4.66
CA GLU A 68 -6.95 20.26 6.06
C GLU A 68 -5.77 21.25 6.21
N GLN A 69 -4.83 21.24 5.26
CA GLN A 69 -3.69 22.17 5.17
C GLN A 69 -4.00 23.43 4.33
N GLY A 70 -5.24 23.61 3.88
CA GLY A 70 -5.68 24.77 3.09
C GLY A 70 -5.29 24.73 1.61
N THR A 71 -4.90 23.58 1.07
CA THR A 71 -4.59 23.41 -0.35
C THR A 71 -5.70 22.65 -1.06
N ASP A 72 -6.26 23.22 -2.13
CA ASP A 72 -7.19 22.54 -3.02
C ASP A 72 -6.51 22.23 -4.37
N LEU A 73 -6.89 21.11 -4.96
CA LEU A 73 -6.32 20.64 -6.23
C LEU A 73 -7.33 20.90 -7.34
N ASP A 74 -6.85 21.51 -8.42
CA ASP A 74 -7.58 21.55 -9.68
C ASP A 74 -7.64 20.15 -10.33
N ASP A 75 -8.46 20.02 -11.38
CA ASP A 75 -8.70 18.73 -12.04
C ASP A 75 -7.40 18.14 -12.66
N ASP A 76 -6.52 18.99 -13.20
CA ASP A 76 -5.25 18.57 -13.81
C ASP A 76 -4.29 18.00 -12.76
N LYS A 77 -4.13 18.69 -11.62
CA LYS A 77 -3.32 18.21 -10.49
C LYS A 77 -3.91 16.96 -9.88
N LEU A 78 -5.24 16.85 -9.81
CA LEU A 78 -5.90 15.64 -9.33
C LEU A 78 -5.61 14.46 -10.26
N ALA A 79 -5.65 14.65 -11.58
CA ALA A 79 -5.30 13.62 -12.56
C ALA A 79 -3.82 13.20 -12.45
N GLN A 80 -2.92 14.17 -12.28
CA GLN A 80 -1.51 13.89 -12.02
C GLN A 80 -1.31 13.10 -10.73
N LEU A 81 -1.97 13.51 -9.64
CA LEU A 81 -1.92 12.82 -8.36
C LEU A 81 -2.38 11.37 -8.49
N LYS A 82 -3.48 11.10 -9.20
CA LYS A 82 -3.96 9.72 -9.43
C LYS A 82 -2.89 8.86 -10.10
N ARG A 83 -2.24 9.36 -11.16
CA ARG A 83 -1.15 8.65 -11.86
C ARG A 83 0.04 8.40 -10.96
N GLU A 84 0.47 9.40 -10.20
CA GLU A 84 1.58 9.28 -9.25
C GLU A 84 1.27 8.27 -8.14
N MET A 85 0.06 8.32 -7.57
CA MET A 85 -0.36 7.38 -6.54
C MET A 85 -0.46 5.95 -7.07
N LEU A 86 -0.97 5.76 -8.29
CA LEU A 86 -1.00 4.44 -8.92
C LEU A 86 0.42 3.90 -9.17
N ASN A 87 1.32 4.74 -9.69
CA ASN A 87 2.72 4.37 -9.87
C ASN A 87 3.38 3.97 -8.55
N ASN A 88 3.16 4.74 -7.48
CA ASN A 88 3.68 4.41 -6.15
C ASN A 88 3.13 3.07 -5.65
N MET A 89 1.83 2.80 -5.84
CA MET A 89 1.24 1.51 -5.48
C MET A 89 1.83 0.36 -6.28
N MET A 90 2.08 0.52 -7.58
CA MET A 90 2.73 -0.50 -8.41
C MET A 90 4.18 -0.75 -7.95
N VAL A 91 4.93 0.31 -7.68
CA VAL A 91 6.31 0.22 -7.17
C VAL A 91 6.35 -0.49 -5.82
N ASP A 92 5.46 -0.15 -4.89
CA ASP A 92 5.39 -0.80 -3.59
C ASP A 92 5.01 -2.29 -3.71
N GLU A 93 4.13 -2.67 -4.64
CA GLU A 93 3.83 -4.09 -4.90
C GLU A 93 5.03 -4.84 -5.49
N LEU A 94 5.79 -4.24 -6.42
CA LEU A 94 7.03 -4.83 -6.92
C LEU A 94 8.04 -5.03 -5.77
N LEU A 95 8.29 -4.00 -4.96
CA LEU A 95 9.20 -4.12 -3.82
C LEU A 95 8.73 -5.14 -2.79
N ALA A 96 7.41 -5.32 -2.61
CA ALA A 96 6.86 -6.34 -1.73
C ALA A 96 7.13 -7.75 -2.25
N ILE A 97 6.95 -7.98 -3.56
CA ILE A 97 7.32 -9.23 -4.23
C ILE A 97 8.82 -9.51 -4.02
N LYS A 98 9.68 -8.50 -4.19
CA LYS A 98 11.12 -8.68 -3.97
C LYS A 98 11.46 -9.00 -2.53
N ALA A 99 10.82 -8.32 -1.59
CA ALA A 99 11.01 -8.58 -0.17
C ALA A 99 10.63 -10.03 0.16
N ASP A 100 9.55 -10.56 -0.42
CA ASP A 100 9.13 -11.95 -0.25
C ASP A 100 10.12 -12.94 -0.88
N GLU A 101 10.66 -12.67 -2.07
CA GLU A 101 11.73 -13.47 -2.69
C GLU A 101 13.00 -13.54 -1.82
N LEU A 102 13.32 -12.44 -1.13
CA LEU A 102 14.47 -12.36 -0.23
C LEU A 102 14.18 -12.95 1.16
N GLY A 103 12.96 -13.48 1.39
CA GLY A 103 12.58 -14.08 2.66
C GLY A 103 12.39 -13.07 3.80
N LEU A 104 12.12 -11.80 3.50
CA LEU A 104 11.83 -10.80 4.52
C LEU A 104 10.45 -11.07 5.15
N VAL A 105 10.43 -11.41 6.43
CA VAL A 105 9.19 -11.70 7.18
C VAL A 105 8.90 -10.60 8.20
N VAL A 106 7.63 -10.26 8.37
CA VAL A 106 7.15 -9.33 9.40
C VAL A 106 6.46 -10.13 10.49
N THR A 107 6.97 -10.07 11.71
CA THR A 107 6.36 -10.75 12.85
C THR A 107 5.09 -10.05 13.30
N ASP A 108 4.27 -10.75 14.07
CA ASP A 108 3.02 -10.20 14.60
C ASP A 108 3.28 -9.06 15.59
N GLU A 109 4.37 -9.13 16.36
CA GLU A 109 4.79 -8.09 17.29
C GLU A 109 5.22 -6.82 16.55
N GLU A 110 5.92 -6.96 15.43
CA GLU A 110 6.31 -5.83 14.58
C GLU A 110 5.08 -5.15 13.98
N LEU A 111 4.14 -5.94 13.44
CA LEU A 111 2.87 -5.42 12.95
C LEU A 111 2.10 -4.72 14.07
N ALA A 112 1.99 -5.34 15.24
CA ALA A 112 1.25 -4.78 16.37
C ALA A 112 1.86 -3.46 16.84
N ARG A 113 3.20 -3.35 16.90
CA ARG A 113 3.88 -2.08 17.23
C ARG A 113 3.58 -0.99 16.21
N ASP A 114 3.63 -1.32 14.93
CA ASP A 114 3.34 -0.39 13.85
C ASP A 114 1.89 0.10 13.87
N ILE A 115 0.93 -0.79 14.10
CA ILE A 115 -0.49 -0.44 14.25
C ILE A 115 -0.69 0.46 15.47
N ARG A 116 -0.12 0.11 16.64
CA ARG A 116 -0.25 0.94 17.85
C ARG A 116 0.36 2.33 17.72
N ALA A 117 1.38 2.48 16.86
CA ALA A 117 1.99 3.78 16.58
C ALA A 117 1.14 4.67 15.65
N THR A 118 0.04 4.17 15.10
CA THR A 118 -0.83 4.94 14.20
C THR A 118 -1.75 5.88 15.01
N PRO A 119 -1.64 7.21 14.84
CA PRO A 119 -2.39 8.17 15.67
C PRO A 119 -3.92 8.00 15.60
N ALA A 120 -4.45 7.56 14.46
CA ALA A 120 -5.88 7.34 14.26
C ALA A 120 -6.46 6.22 15.16
N PHE A 121 -5.61 5.38 15.77
CA PHE A 121 -6.03 4.27 16.62
C PHE A 121 -5.77 4.55 18.10
N VAL A 122 -5.35 5.77 18.44
CA VAL A 122 -5.02 6.17 19.81
C VAL A 122 -6.14 7.04 20.38
N ARG A 123 -6.61 6.71 21.58
CA ARG A 123 -7.49 7.56 22.40
C ARG A 123 -6.90 7.70 23.80
N GLY A 124 -6.87 8.92 24.33
CA GLY A 124 -6.27 9.19 25.65
C GLY A 124 -4.79 8.81 25.76
N GLY A 125 -4.05 8.83 24.64
CA GLY A 125 -2.63 8.48 24.59
C GLY A 125 -2.32 6.98 24.56
N GLN A 126 -3.33 6.11 24.51
CA GLN A 126 -3.16 4.66 24.40
C GLN A 126 -3.93 4.10 23.21
N PHE A 127 -3.52 2.92 22.74
CA PHE A 127 -4.22 2.22 21.67
C PHE A 127 -5.63 1.83 22.12
N ASP A 128 -6.62 2.11 21.26
CA ASP A 128 -8.02 1.79 21.48
C ASP A 128 -8.53 0.89 20.33
N ALA A 129 -8.97 -0.31 20.68
CA ALA A 129 -9.43 -1.29 19.69
C ALA A 129 -10.69 -0.82 18.93
N ALA A 130 -11.60 -0.11 19.59
CA ALA A 130 -12.80 0.43 18.93
C ALA A 130 -12.42 1.56 17.96
N ALA A 131 -11.43 2.40 18.31
CA ALA A 131 -10.86 3.39 17.41
C ALA A 131 -10.26 2.72 16.17
N TYR A 132 -9.47 1.65 16.36
CA TYR A 132 -8.92 0.85 15.26
C TYR A 132 -10.02 0.32 14.33
N PHE A 133 -10.98 -0.46 14.84
CA PHE A 133 -12.03 -1.04 13.98
C PHE A 133 -12.87 0.03 13.30
N SER A 134 -13.19 1.12 14.00
CA SER A 134 -13.94 2.24 13.42
C SER A 134 -13.18 2.89 12.27
N ALA A 135 -11.90 3.23 12.46
CA ALA A 135 -11.09 3.91 11.45
C ALA A 135 -10.75 3.01 10.26
N VAL A 136 -10.45 1.72 10.49
CA VAL A 136 -10.24 0.74 9.41
C VAL A 136 -11.47 0.61 8.52
N ARG A 137 -12.67 0.56 9.13
CA ARG A 137 -13.91 0.44 8.38
C ARG A 137 -14.34 1.74 7.70
N SER A 138 -14.29 2.88 8.41
CA SER A 138 -14.86 4.14 7.92
C SER A 138 -13.90 4.94 7.06
N ARG A 139 -12.63 5.04 7.47
CA ARG A 139 -11.61 5.87 6.83
C ARG A 139 -10.85 5.09 5.77
N PHE A 140 -10.34 3.92 6.11
CA PHE A 140 -9.56 3.10 5.19
C PHE A 140 -10.42 2.22 4.28
N ARG A 141 -11.71 2.04 4.60
CA ARG A 141 -12.68 1.23 3.84
C ARG A 141 -12.18 -0.19 3.57
N GLN A 142 -11.53 -0.79 4.56
CA GLN A 142 -10.96 -2.13 4.50
C GLN A 142 -11.52 -3.00 5.61
N SER A 143 -11.39 -4.31 5.46
CA SER A 143 -11.46 -5.23 6.60
C SER A 143 -10.16 -5.17 7.43
N PRO A 144 -10.20 -5.52 8.73
CA PRO A 144 -9.00 -5.63 9.56
C PRO A 144 -7.90 -6.49 8.94
N GLN A 145 -8.28 -7.64 8.36
CA GLN A 145 -7.36 -8.58 7.73
C GLN A 145 -6.67 -7.99 6.51
N GLU A 146 -7.42 -7.23 5.69
CA GLU A 146 -6.83 -6.53 4.54
C GLU A 146 -5.89 -5.43 4.99
N TYR A 147 -6.31 -4.62 5.97
CA TYR A 147 -5.49 -3.55 6.51
C TYR A 147 -4.17 -4.09 7.08
N GLU A 148 -4.23 -5.14 7.89
CA GLU A 148 -3.04 -5.77 8.48
C GLU A 148 -2.11 -6.35 7.42
N ARG A 149 -2.65 -7.03 6.41
CA ARG A 149 -1.86 -7.54 5.28
C ARG A 149 -1.13 -6.42 4.55
N GLU A 150 -1.79 -5.30 4.31
CA GLU A 150 -1.19 -4.14 3.67
C GLU A 150 -0.14 -3.45 4.55
N ARG A 151 -0.39 -3.36 5.86
CA ARG A 151 0.63 -2.89 6.81
C ARG A 151 1.86 -3.80 6.80
N ARG A 152 1.70 -5.12 6.78
CA ARG A 152 2.84 -6.04 6.64
C ARG A 152 3.62 -5.78 5.35
N LYS A 153 2.94 -5.62 4.20
CA LYS A 153 3.61 -5.26 2.95
C LYS A 153 4.40 -3.96 3.08
N SER A 154 3.78 -2.91 3.61
CA SER A 154 4.43 -1.61 3.83
C SER A 154 5.66 -1.70 4.74
N ILE A 155 5.58 -2.49 5.81
CA ILE A 155 6.72 -2.73 6.71
C ILE A 155 7.85 -3.46 5.97
N LYS A 156 7.54 -4.48 5.17
CA LYS A 156 8.56 -5.20 4.36
C LYS A 156 9.23 -4.28 3.35
N THR A 157 8.45 -3.50 2.60
CA THR A 157 9.00 -2.59 1.58
C THR A 157 9.87 -1.51 2.22
N ALA A 158 9.46 -0.98 3.37
CA ALA A 158 10.26 -0.03 4.14
C ALA A 158 11.60 -0.64 4.62
N ARG A 159 11.60 -1.90 5.08
CA ARG A 159 12.84 -2.61 5.44
C ARG A 159 13.74 -2.80 4.23
N LEU A 160 13.19 -3.23 3.10
CA LEU A 160 13.97 -3.42 1.87
C LEU A 160 14.60 -2.08 1.42
N LYS A 161 13.84 -0.98 1.42
CA LYS A 161 14.37 0.37 1.16
C LYS A 161 15.48 0.75 2.14
N SER A 162 15.33 0.43 3.43
CA SER A 162 16.36 0.65 4.45
C SER A 162 17.63 -0.17 4.19
N LEU A 163 17.50 -1.40 3.72
CA LEU A 163 18.65 -2.24 3.34
C LEU A 163 19.42 -1.60 2.18
N PHE A 164 18.74 -1.16 1.12
CA PHE A 164 19.40 -0.44 0.02
C PHE A 164 20.14 0.81 0.51
N TYR A 165 19.53 1.58 1.41
CA TYR A 165 20.18 2.74 2.01
C TYR A 165 21.44 2.38 2.80
N ARG A 166 21.42 1.28 3.56
CA ARG A 166 22.59 0.79 4.33
C ARG A 166 23.70 0.23 3.42
N LEU A 167 23.32 -0.33 2.27
CA LEU A 167 24.26 -0.86 1.26
C LEU A 167 24.90 0.24 0.43
N ALA A 168 24.21 1.37 0.23
CA ALA A 168 24.66 2.52 -0.55
C ALA A 168 25.76 3.35 0.14
N LYS A 169 26.79 2.71 0.69
CA LYS A 169 27.89 3.40 1.37
C LYS A 169 28.65 4.30 0.40
N VAL A 170 29.08 5.44 0.92
CA VAL A 170 29.92 6.41 0.22
C VAL A 170 31.29 6.40 0.90
N SER A 171 32.34 6.15 0.13
CA SER A 171 33.70 6.20 0.67
C SER A 171 34.19 7.64 0.82
N PRO A 172 35.12 7.95 1.74
CA PRO A 172 35.66 9.31 1.86
C PRO A 172 36.33 9.82 0.58
N ALA A 173 36.94 8.93 -0.21
CA ALA A 173 37.56 9.26 -1.49
C ALA A 173 36.50 9.65 -2.53
N GLU A 174 35.49 8.80 -2.71
CA GLU A 174 34.34 9.05 -3.57
C GLU A 174 33.62 10.35 -3.20
N LEU A 175 33.40 10.58 -1.89
CA LEU A 175 32.74 11.79 -1.40
C LEU A 175 33.48 13.06 -1.85
N ARG A 176 34.81 13.06 -1.77
CA ARG A 176 35.66 14.18 -2.18
C ARG A 176 35.64 14.37 -3.69
N GLU A 177 35.74 13.28 -4.44
CA GLU A 177 35.72 13.27 -5.90
C GLU A 177 34.41 13.85 -6.44
N VAL A 178 33.28 13.28 -6.01
CA VAL A 178 31.95 13.74 -6.45
C VAL A 178 31.67 15.16 -5.98
N TYR A 179 32.12 15.55 -4.77
CA TYR A 179 31.99 16.94 -4.32
C TYR A 179 32.76 17.91 -5.21
N ALA A 180 34.00 17.56 -5.58
CA ALA A 180 34.82 18.38 -6.47
C ALA A 180 34.17 18.47 -7.86
N GLU A 181 33.64 17.37 -8.40
CA GLU A 181 32.94 17.35 -9.69
C GLU A 181 31.74 18.32 -9.69
N VAL A 182 30.86 18.20 -8.70
CA VAL A 182 29.67 19.06 -8.56
C VAL A 182 30.04 20.54 -8.36
N ASN A 183 31.17 20.82 -7.70
CA ASN A 183 31.65 22.17 -7.40
C ASN A 183 32.75 22.67 -8.35
N LYS A 184 32.87 22.10 -9.56
CA LYS A 184 33.84 22.52 -10.60
C LYS A 184 35.30 22.59 -10.09
N GLY A 185 35.69 21.61 -9.28
CA GLY A 185 37.00 21.50 -8.65
C GLY A 185 37.18 22.28 -7.34
N SER A 186 36.20 23.06 -6.90
CA SER A 186 36.29 23.83 -5.64
C SER A 186 36.01 22.96 -4.42
N THR A 187 36.93 22.97 -3.45
CA THR A 187 36.82 22.25 -2.16
C THR A 187 36.66 23.17 -0.96
N LYS A 188 36.49 24.48 -1.18
CA LYS A 188 36.53 25.53 -0.14
C LYS A 188 35.54 25.31 1.02
N ASN A 189 34.37 24.75 0.73
CA ASN A 189 33.32 24.49 1.73
C ASN A 189 33.18 23.00 2.10
N PHE A 190 34.08 22.14 1.60
CA PHE A 190 33.96 20.69 1.74
C PHE A 190 33.81 20.28 3.20
N ASP A 191 34.69 20.74 4.10
CA ASP A 191 34.65 20.32 5.50
C ASP A 191 33.37 20.74 6.23
N LYS A 192 32.77 21.87 5.82
CA LYS A 192 31.51 22.39 6.38
C LYS A 192 30.31 21.61 5.85
N GLU A 193 30.33 21.21 4.59
CA GLU A 193 29.18 20.60 3.90
C GLU A 193 29.26 19.07 3.82
N LYS A 194 30.40 18.47 4.19
CA LYS A 194 30.71 17.04 3.99
C LYS A 194 29.62 16.11 4.49
N GLU A 195 29.03 16.38 5.66
CA GLU A 195 28.05 15.48 6.28
C GLU A 195 26.71 15.52 5.54
N ALA A 196 26.23 16.74 5.25
CA ALA A 196 25.01 16.94 4.48
C ALA A 196 25.16 16.43 3.04
N PHE A 197 26.32 16.65 2.44
CA PHE A 197 26.64 16.14 1.10
C PHE A 197 26.74 14.61 1.08
N ALA A 198 27.39 14.01 2.08
CA ALA A 198 27.47 12.54 2.21
C ALA A 198 26.09 11.92 2.36
N ALA A 199 25.22 12.50 3.20
CA ALA A 199 23.86 12.00 3.38
C ALA A 199 23.05 12.06 2.07
N ARG A 200 23.16 13.17 1.31
CA ARG A 200 22.51 13.33 0.00
C ARG A 200 23.04 12.34 -1.02
N LEU A 201 24.36 12.18 -1.12
CA LEU A 201 25.00 11.26 -2.05
C LEU A 201 24.64 9.80 -1.73
N GLN A 202 24.66 9.42 -0.46
CA GLN A 202 24.18 8.10 -0.02
C GLN A 202 22.71 7.88 -0.37
N GLN A 203 21.85 8.89 -0.19
CA GLN A 203 20.44 8.80 -0.55
C GLN A 203 20.25 8.64 -2.07
N GLN A 204 21.00 9.36 -2.89
CA GLN A 204 20.99 9.22 -4.35
C GLN A 204 21.41 7.82 -4.77
N LYS A 205 22.54 7.31 -4.27
CA LYS A 205 23.00 5.94 -4.55
C LYS A 205 21.98 4.89 -4.10
N ALA A 206 21.34 5.07 -2.95
CA ALA A 206 20.30 4.18 -2.47
C ALA A 206 19.09 4.14 -3.43
N LEU A 207 18.69 5.31 -3.95
CA LEU A 207 17.63 5.43 -4.94
C LEU A 207 18.01 4.74 -6.26
N GLU A 208 19.26 4.86 -6.70
CA GLU A 208 19.76 4.16 -7.88
C GLU A 208 19.70 2.65 -7.73
N LEU A 209 20.07 2.12 -6.56
CA LEU A 209 19.94 0.68 -6.25
C LEU A 209 18.49 0.21 -6.29
N VAL A 210 17.58 0.99 -5.71
CA VAL A 210 16.13 0.71 -5.77
C VAL A 210 15.65 0.72 -7.22
N ASN A 211 16.01 1.73 -8.01
CA ASN A 211 15.61 1.85 -9.41
C ASN A 211 16.20 0.74 -10.28
N TYR A 212 17.44 0.32 -10.01
CA TYR A 212 18.05 -0.84 -10.66
C TYR A 212 17.25 -2.12 -10.35
N CYS A 213 16.92 -2.35 -9.08
CA CYS A 213 16.09 -3.47 -8.66
C CYS A 213 14.72 -3.45 -9.37
N LEU A 214 14.05 -2.29 -9.40
CA LEU A 214 12.74 -2.14 -10.05
C LEU A 214 12.80 -2.45 -11.55
N ARG A 215 13.83 -1.98 -12.26
CA ARG A 215 14.03 -2.31 -13.69
C ARG A 215 14.23 -3.80 -13.90
N GLN A 216 15.01 -4.47 -13.04
CA GLN A 216 15.16 -5.92 -13.09
C GLN A 216 13.83 -6.64 -12.82
N MET A 217 13.01 -6.13 -11.92
CA MET A 217 11.71 -6.74 -11.64
C MET A 217 10.72 -6.57 -12.77
N GLN A 218 10.72 -5.44 -13.47
CA GLN A 218 9.83 -5.20 -14.61
C GLN A 218 10.08 -6.17 -15.78
N THR A 219 11.28 -6.76 -15.88
CA THR A 219 11.55 -7.83 -16.86
C THR A 219 11.06 -9.21 -16.41
N GLN A 220 10.88 -9.41 -15.10
CA GLN A 220 10.47 -10.68 -14.49
C GLN A 220 8.97 -10.73 -14.15
N VAL A 221 8.38 -9.58 -13.87
CA VAL A 221 7.00 -9.40 -13.42
C VAL A 221 6.28 -8.50 -14.41
N GLU A 222 5.22 -9.04 -15.01
CA GLU A 222 4.36 -8.28 -15.92
C GLU A 222 3.66 -7.14 -15.17
N VAL A 223 3.86 -5.90 -15.62
CA VAL A 223 3.17 -4.71 -15.11
C VAL A 223 2.26 -4.15 -16.20
N GLN A 224 0.97 -4.05 -15.91
CA GLN A 224 -0.02 -3.47 -16.81
C GLN A 224 -0.69 -2.27 -16.12
N ASN A 225 -0.56 -1.08 -16.72
CA ASN A 225 -1.36 0.07 -16.34
C ASN A 225 -2.69 0.03 -17.10
N LEU A 226 -3.80 0.08 -16.37
CA LEU A 226 -5.16 -0.01 -16.90
C LEU A 226 -5.99 1.24 -16.55
N LEU A 227 -5.37 2.27 -15.95
CA LEU A 227 -6.06 3.47 -15.49
C LEU A 227 -6.75 4.20 -16.65
N ASP A 228 -6.02 4.42 -17.75
CA ASP A 228 -6.55 5.15 -18.91
C ASP A 228 -7.73 4.41 -19.58
N ARG A 229 -7.73 3.07 -19.51
CA ARG A 229 -8.84 2.25 -20.00
C ARG A 229 -10.11 2.40 -19.16
N ILE A 230 -9.96 2.70 -17.87
CA ILE A 230 -11.08 2.91 -16.94
C ILE A 230 -11.58 4.34 -17.02
N GLU A 231 -10.68 5.32 -17.12
CA GLU A 231 -11.04 6.74 -17.16
C GLU A 231 -11.51 7.22 -18.55
N GLY A 232 -11.34 6.41 -19.60
CA GLY A 232 -11.95 6.63 -20.90
C GLY A 232 -11.43 7.87 -21.61
N THR A 233 -10.12 7.89 -21.91
CA THR A 233 -9.52 8.79 -22.91
C THR A 233 -9.44 8.14 -24.28
#